data_AF-A0A955LSQ4-F1
#
_entry.id   AF-A0A955LSQ4-F1
#
_cell.length_a   1.000
_cell.length_b   1.000
_cell.length_c   1.000
_cell.angle_alpha   90.00
_cell.angle_beta   90.00
_cell.angle_gamma   90.00
#
_symmetry.space_group_name_H-M   'P 1'
#
loop_
_entity.id
_entity.type
_entity.pdbx_description
1 polymer ?
#
loop_
_entity_poly.entity_id
_entity_poly.type
_entity_poly.pdbx_seq_one_letter_code
_entity_poly.pdbx_strand_id
1 'polypeptide(L)'
;GRMIRPDREGFDKVLVDAPCSSESRFELGDPDTFAYWSLRKIKEMRKKQIGLIRSGIRCLKSGGTLVYSTCTFAPEENEGVIHFILKKMGGEVSLEEIATAPESRYPVLTEWEKKEFEGLEGKPSRYIFKQDGSAFFVAKFRKN
;
A
#
# COMPACT_ATOMS: atom_id res chain seq x y z
N GLY A 1 -14.97 -1.49 -18.74
CA GLY A 1 -13.66 -0.83 -18.66
C GLY A 1 -12.77 -1.32 -19.78
N ARG A 2 -11.91 -0.46 -20.37
CA ARG A 2 -10.93 -0.89 -21.37
C ARG A 2 -9.92 -1.84 -20.71
N MET A 3 -9.74 -3.00 -21.30
CA MET A 3 -8.73 -3.97 -20.88
C MET A 3 -7.36 -3.37 -21.22
N ILE A 4 -6.58 -2.98 -20.21
CA ILE A 4 -5.19 -2.60 -20.41
C ILE A 4 -4.45 -3.89 -20.77
N ARG A 5 -3.86 -3.90 -21.97
CA ARG A 5 -3.03 -4.97 -22.48
C ARG A 5 -1.74 -5.03 -21.64
N PRO A 6 -1.52 -6.08 -20.83
CA PRO A 6 -0.38 -6.16 -19.91
C PRO A 6 0.98 -6.30 -20.63
N ASP A 7 0.97 -6.51 -21.95
CA ASP A 7 2.13 -6.59 -22.85
C ASP A 7 2.68 -5.23 -23.29
N ARG A 8 2.03 -4.11 -22.93
CA ARG A 8 2.50 -2.76 -23.29
C ARG A 8 2.92 -1.98 -22.07
N GLU A 9 4.23 -1.88 -21.87
CA GLU A 9 4.82 -0.80 -21.08
C GLU A 9 4.44 0.53 -21.74
N GLY A 10 3.63 1.34 -21.07
CA GLY A 10 3.05 2.53 -21.69
C GLY A 10 2.92 3.72 -20.77
N PHE A 11 2.97 3.49 -19.45
CA PHE A 11 2.71 4.54 -18.47
C PHE A 11 3.99 4.97 -17.77
N ASP A 12 4.16 6.29 -17.64
CA ASP A 12 5.22 6.88 -16.84
C ASP A 12 4.87 6.87 -15.34
N LYS A 13 3.57 6.89 -15.02
CA LYS A 13 3.04 6.90 -13.66
C LYS A 13 1.78 6.04 -13.55
N VAL A 14 1.67 5.30 -12.45
CA VAL A 14 0.49 4.49 -12.11
C VAL A 14 0.11 4.77 -10.66
N LEU A 15 -1.18 4.97 -10.40
CA LEU A 15 -1.74 5.03 -9.06
C LEU A 15 -2.54 3.75 -8.78
N VAL A 16 -2.22 3.10 -7.67
CA VAL A 16 -2.98 1.98 -7.11
C VAL A 16 -3.52 2.42 -5.77
N ASP A 17 -4.68 3.08 -5.82
CA ASP A 17 -5.51 3.26 -4.63
C ASP A 17 -6.31 1.97 -4.43
N ALA A 18 -5.87 1.15 -3.47
CA ALA A 18 -6.29 -0.24 -3.41
C ALA A 18 -7.49 -0.44 -2.50
N PRO A 19 -8.42 -1.36 -2.85
CA PRO A 19 -9.42 -1.81 -1.89
C PRO A 19 -8.72 -2.44 -0.68
N CYS A 20 -9.13 -2.02 0.51
CA CYS A 20 -8.57 -2.46 1.78
C CYS A 20 -9.67 -2.89 2.77
N SER A 21 -9.28 -3.26 3.98
CA SER A 21 -10.23 -3.53 5.09
C SER A 21 -10.96 -2.28 5.61
N SER A 22 -10.52 -1.08 5.19
CA SER A 22 -11.16 0.22 5.44
C SER A 22 -11.34 0.59 6.92
N GLU A 23 -10.42 0.15 7.79
CA GLU A 23 -10.52 0.46 9.23
C GLU A 23 -10.48 1.95 9.56
N SER A 24 -9.91 2.79 8.68
CA SER A 24 -9.97 4.26 8.84
C SER A 24 -11.39 4.83 8.71
N ARG A 25 -12.38 4.02 8.29
CA ARG A 25 -13.77 4.41 8.10
C ARG A 25 -14.67 3.93 9.24
N PHE A 26 -14.11 3.32 10.28
CA PHE A 26 -14.89 2.85 11.41
C PHE A 26 -15.38 4.02 12.25
N GLU A 27 -16.67 4.01 12.55
CA GLU A 27 -17.29 4.98 13.45
C GLU A 27 -17.60 4.28 14.78
N LEU A 28 -17.00 4.76 15.85
CA LEU A 28 -17.26 4.25 17.19
C LEU A 28 -18.71 4.53 17.56
N GLY A 29 -19.50 3.46 17.75
CA GLY A 29 -20.93 3.57 18.05
C GLY A 29 -21.84 3.17 16.89
N ASP A 30 -21.30 2.95 15.68
CA ASP A 30 -22.03 2.40 14.55
C ASP A 30 -21.43 1.05 14.11
N PRO A 31 -22.00 -0.09 14.58
CA PRO A 31 -21.54 -1.43 14.24
C PRO A 31 -21.55 -1.76 12.76
N ASP A 32 -22.41 -1.13 11.97
CA ASP A 32 -22.53 -1.43 10.54
C ASP A 32 -21.26 -1.00 9.77
N THR A 33 -20.54 0.01 10.28
CA THR A 33 -19.29 0.51 9.68
C THR A 33 -18.15 -0.50 9.73
N PHE A 34 -18.16 -1.43 10.69
CA PHE A 34 -17.12 -2.46 10.84
C PHE A 34 -17.66 -3.90 10.72
N ALA A 35 -18.94 -4.09 10.43
CA ALA A 35 -19.56 -5.42 10.28
C ALA A 35 -18.90 -6.31 9.21
N TYR A 36 -18.34 -5.70 8.16
CA TYR A 36 -17.64 -6.42 7.08
C TYR A 36 -16.18 -6.75 7.39
N TRP A 37 -15.65 -6.22 8.48
CA TRP A 37 -14.27 -6.42 8.87
C TRP A 37 -14.04 -7.80 9.45
N SER A 38 -12.93 -8.42 9.08
CA SER A 38 -12.46 -9.67 9.68
C SER A 38 -11.00 -9.93 9.28
N LEU A 39 -10.29 -10.75 10.05
CA LEU A 39 -8.95 -11.23 9.67
C LEU A 39 -8.95 -11.95 8.31
N ARG A 40 -10.05 -12.62 7.96
CA ARG A 40 -10.23 -13.22 6.63
C ARG A 40 -10.27 -12.14 5.54
N LYS A 41 -10.96 -11.03 5.79
CA LYS A 41 -11.05 -9.90 4.86
C LYS A 41 -9.68 -9.26 4.63
N ILE A 42 -8.90 -9.03 5.70
CA ILE A 42 -7.53 -8.50 5.60
C ILE A 42 -6.68 -9.38 4.68
N LYS A 43 -6.71 -10.71 4.88
CA LYS A 43 -5.97 -11.67 4.02
C LYS A 43 -6.42 -11.63 2.56
N GLU A 44 -7.73 -11.48 2.32
CA GLU A 44 -8.29 -11.33 0.97
C GLU A 44 -7.81 -10.04 0.30
N MET A 45 -7.89 -8.91 1.01
CA MET A 45 -7.49 -7.59 0.50
C MET A 45 -6.00 -7.56 0.21
N ARG A 46 -5.16 -8.07 1.12
CA ARG A 46 -3.73 -8.26 0.90
C ARG A 46 -3.42 -8.98 -0.42
N LYS A 47 -4.12 -10.09 -0.70
CA LYS A 47 -3.92 -10.85 -1.95
C LYS A 47 -4.31 -10.03 -3.18
N LYS A 48 -5.41 -9.28 -3.11
CA LYS A 48 -5.86 -8.40 -4.20
C LYS A 48 -4.88 -7.24 -4.43
N GLN A 49 -4.46 -6.56 -3.37
CA GLN A 49 -3.48 -5.46 -3.39
C GLN A 49 -2.17 -5.88 -4.06
N ILE A 50 -1.61 -7.04 -3.68
CA ILE A 50 -0.42 -7.60 -4.32
C ILE A 50 -0.63 -7.80 -5.83
N GLY A 51 -1.80 -8.33 -6.23
CA GLY A 51 -2.16 -8.51 -7.63
C GLY A 51 -2.23 -7.19 -8.40
N LEU A 52 -2.86 -6.17 -7.81
CA LEU A 52 -2.99 -4.83 -8.39
C LEU A 52 -1.64 -4.14 -8.55
N ILE A 53 -0.79 -4.14 -7.51
CA ILE A 53 0.56 -3.56 -7.57
C ILE A 53 1.37 -4.23 -8.67
N ARG A 54 1.40 -5.57 -8.71
CA ARG A 54 2.13 -6.30 -9.77
C ARG A 54 1.61 -5.97 -11.16
N SER A 55 0.30 -5.80 -11.32
CA SER A 55 -0.27 -5.38 -12.59
C SER A 55 0.13 -3.95 -12.95
N GLY A 56 0.10 -3.03 -11.99
CA GLY A 56 0.53 -1.65 -12.18
C GLY A 56 2.00 -1.55 -12.59
N ILE A 57 2.89 -2.32 -11.93
CA ILE A 57 4.32 -2.35 -12.28
C ILE A 57 4.55 -2.88 -13.70
N ARG A 58 3.80 -3.90 -14.15
CA ARG A 58 3.91 -4.39 -15.54
C ARG A 58 3.52 -3.34 -16.58
N CYS A 59 2.57 -2.47 -16.25
CA CYS A 59 2.13 -1.39 -17.13
C CYS A 59 3.13 -0.22 -17.20
N LEU A 60 4.04 -0.10 -16.22
CA LEU A 60 5.05 0.95 -16.19
C LEU A 60 6.16 0.70 -17.21
N LYS A 61 6.64 1.78 -17.82
CA LYS A 61 7.94 1.81 -18.50
C LYS A 61 9.07 1.63 -17.47
N SER A 62 10.25 1.21 -17.91
CA SER A 62 11.48 1.35 -17.10
C SER A 62 11.66 2.83 -16.69
N GLY A 63 12.04 3.06 -15.44
CA GLY A 63 12.03 4.39 -14.82
C GLY A 63 10.63 4.94 -14.51
N GLY A 64 9.56 4.17 -14.68
CA GLY A 64 8.21 4.57 -14.30
C GLY A 64 7.99 4.54 -12.78
N THR A 65 6.98 5.27 -12.31
CA THR A 65 6.64 5.34 -10.88
C THR A 65 5.26 4.77 -10.58
N LEU A 66 5.15 3.91 -9.56
CA LEU A 66 3.87 3.47 -9.02
C LEU A 66 3.68 4.03 -7.61
N VAL A 67 2.53 4.64 -7.36
CA VAL A 67 2.10 4.99 -6.00
C VAL A 67 1.04 3.98 -5.56
N TYR A 68 1.25 3.39 -4.39
CA TYR A 68 0.29 2.53 -3.71
C TYR A 68 -0.28 3.25 -2.50
N SER A 69 -1.60 3.19 -2.33
CA SER A 69 -2.26 3.76 -1.16
C SER A 69 -3.39 2.89 -0.62
N THR A 70 -3.65 3.03 0.68
CA THR A 70 -4.77 2.40 1.39
C THR A 70 -5.28 3.29 2.53
N CYS A 71 -6.52 3.10 2.96
CA CYS A 71 -7.12 3.70 4.15
C CYS A 71 -7.32 2.68 5.29
N THR A 72 -6.32 1.82 5.53
CA THR A 72 -6.32 0.77 6.56
C THR A 72 -5.14 0.96 7.51
N PHE A 73 -5.33 0.58 8.77
CA PHE A 73 -4.26 0.51 9.76
C PHE A 73 -3.45 -0.79 9.66
N ALA A 74 -4.05 -1.86 9.09
CA ALA A 74 -3.51 -3.22 9.05
C ALA A 74 -2.09 -3.30 8.45
N PRO A 75 -1.07 -3.67 9.24
CA PRO A 75 0.29 -3.88 8.74
C PRO A 75 0.40 -4.95 7.65
N GLU A 76 -0.50 -5.92 7.62
CA GLU A 76 -0.57 -6.97 6.61
C GLU A 76 -0.88 -6.44 5.21
N GLU A 77 -1.68 -5.37 5.13
CA GLU A 77 -2.08 -4.65 3.92
C GLU A 77 -1.10 -3.52 3.56
N ASN A 78 -0.34 -3.04 4.54
CA ASN A 78 0.62 -1.96 4.38
C ASN A 78 2.05 -2.51 4.21
N GLU A 79 2.89 -2.46 5.23
CA GLU A 79 4.29 -2.93 5.20
C GLU A 79 4.41 -4.37 4.71
N GLY A 80 3.48 -5.23 5.12
CA GLY A 80 3.43 -6.63 4.73
C GLY A 80 3.21 -6.87 3.23
N VAL A 81 2.51 -5.96 2.53
CA VAL A 81 2.38 -5.95 1.07
C VAL A 81 3.66 -5.43 0.43
N ILE A 82 4.18 -4.30 0.90
CA ILE A 82 5.37 -3.66 0.32
C ILE A 82 6.58 -4.59 0.42
N HIS A 83 6.84 -5.12 1.60
CA HIS A 83 7.94 -6.06 1.86
C HIS A 83 7.79 -7.33 1.01
N PHE A 84 6.57 -7.84 0.81
CA PHE A 84 6.35 -8.99 -0.08
C PHE A 84 6.67 -8.67 -1.54
N ILE A 85 6.27 -7.50 -2.05
CA ILE A 85 6.54 -7.08 -3.42
C ILE A 85 8.05 -6.94 -3.64
N LEU A 86 8.76 -6.26 -2.75
CA LEU A 86 10.21 -6.07 -2.84
C LEU A 86 10.96 -7.42 -2.86
N LYS A 87 10.64 -8.32 -1.93
CA LYS A 87 11.26 -9.66 -1.90
C LYS A 87 10.93 -10.48 -3.15
N LYS A 88 9.71 -10.38 -3.68
CA LYS A 88 9.29 -11.19 -4.83
C LYS A 88 9.81 -10.68 -6.17
N MET A 89 10.04 -9.37 -6.30
CA MET A 89 10.46 -8.72 -7.54
C MET A 89 11.97 -8.54 -7.67
N GLY A 90 12.76 -8.99 -6.69
CA GLY A 90 14.20 -9.27 -6.89
C GLY A 90 15.04 -8.11 -7.44
N GLY A 91 14.67 -6.85 -7.15
CA GLY A 91 15.37 -5.68 -7.67
C GLY A 91 14.84 -5.11 -9.00
N GLU A 92 13.74 -5.63 -9.55
CA GLU A 92 13.03 -4.98 -10.68
C GLU A 92 12.38 -3.65 -10.26
N VAL A 93 12.10 -3.50 -8.97
CA VAL A 93 11.56 -2.27 -8.39
C VAL A 93 12.31 -1.89 -7.12
N SER A 94 12.40 -0.59 -6.90
CA SER A 94 12.94 0.01 -5.67
C SER A 94 11.87 0.89 -5.01
N LEU A 95 12.00 1.08 -3.70
CA LEU A 95 11.21 2.09 -2.99
C LEU A 95 11.91 3.44 -3.04
N GLU A 96 11.13 4.49 -3.21
CA GLU A 96 11.57 5.87 -3.12
C GLU A 96 10.87 6.60 -1.98
N GLU A 97 11.55 7.58 -1.40
CA GLU A 97 10.97 8.48 -0.41
C GLU A 97 9.86 9.35 -1.01
N ILE A 98 8.82 9.59 -0.22
CA ILE A 98 7.70 10.47 -0.55
C ILE A 98 7.93 11.83 0.12
N ALA A 99 8.02 12.88 -0.69
CA ALA A 99 8.12 14.26 -0.21
C ALA A 99 6.72 14.77 0.18
N THR A 100 6.31 14.54 1.43
CA THR A 100 4.97 14.93 1.92
C THR A 100 4.98 15.35 3.40
N ALA A 101 3.90 16.03 3.80
CA ALA A 101 3.76 16.80 5.03
C ALA A 101 4.22 16.06 6.31
N PRO A 102 5.23 16.58 7.03
CA PRO A 102 5.87 15.86 8.13
C PRO A 102 5.01 15.75 9.40
N GLU A 103 4.06 16.66 9.62
CA GLU A 103 3.35 16.79 10.91
C GLU A 103 2.42 15.61 11.24
N SER A 104 1.93 14.90 10.22
CA SER A 104 1.05 13.74 10.38
C SER A 104 1.72 12.42 9.96
N ARG A 105 3.03 12.47 9.63
CA ARG A 105 3.78 11.29 9.21
C ARG A 105 4.24 10.50 10.42
N TYR A 106 3.80 9.25 10.49
CA TYR A 106 4.24 8.26 11.46
C TYR A 106 5.27 7.31 10.83
N PRO A 107 6.23 6.80 11.62
CA PRO A 107 7.16 5.79 11.15
C PRO A 107 6.41 4.53 10.70
N VAL A 108 6.95 3.88 9.68
CA VAL A 108 6.51 2.53 9.30
C VAL A 108 6.89 1.53 10.38
N LEU A 109 6.16 0.43 10.46
CA LEU A 109 6.51 -0.66 11.37
C LEU A 109 7.73 -1.42 10.84
N THR A 110 8.65 -1.74 11.74
CA THR A 110 9.80 -2.60 11.46
C THR A 110 9.51 -4.07 11.78
N GLU A 111 8.50 -4.34 12.60
CA GLU A 111 8.06 -5.69 12.98
C GLU A 111 6.54 -5.73 13.17
N TRP A 112 5.91 -6.85 12.77
CA TRP A 112 4.53 -7.17 13.10
C TRP A 112 4.35 -8.69 13.22
N GLU A 113 3.73 -9.15 14.31
CA GLU A 113 3.50 -10.59 14.58
C GLU A 113 4.72 -11.49 14.34
N LYS A 114 5.90 -11.10 14.87
CA LYS A 114 7.20 -11.80 14.70
C LYS A 114 7.74 -11.79 13.27
N LYS A 115 7.18 -10.97 12.39
CA LYS A 115 7.69 -10.77 11.03
C LYS A 115 8.36 -9.41 10.94
N GLU A 116 9.63 -9.45 10.59
CA GLU A 116 10.43 -8.25 10.35
C GLU A 116 10.20 -7.70 8.94
N PHE A 117 10.25 -6.38 8.83
CA PHE A 117 10.07 -5.60 7.61
C PHE A 117 11.33 -4.79 7.32
N GLU A 118 12.37 -5.47 6.86
CA GLU A 118 13.67 -4.87 6.54
C GLU A 118 13.60 -3.92 5.33
N GLY A 119 14.32 -2.80 5.39
CA GLY A 119 14.58 -1.93 4.25
C GLY A 119 13.41 -1.02 3.84
N LEU A 120 12.41 -0.88 4.71
CA LEU A 120 11.28 0.03 4.54
C LEU A 120 11.52 1.41 5.18
N GLU A 121 12.55 1.56 6.00
CA GLU A 121 12.78 2.75 6.82
C GLU A 121 12.84 4.02 5.96
N GLY A 122 12.01 5.00 6.31
CA GLY A 122 11.98 6.33 5.67
C GLY A 122 11.36 6.40 4.27
N LYS A 123 10.94 5.28 3.65
CA LYS A 123 10.41 5.30 2.27
C LYS A 123 8.89 5.31 2.19
N PRO A 124 8.15 4.28 2.66
CA PRO A 124 6.71 4.41 2.82
C PRO A 124 6.38 5.33 3.99
N SER A 125 5.12 5.73 4.07
CA SER A 125 4.62 6.63 5.11
C SER A 125 3.26 6.20 5.60
N ARG A 126 3.12 6.12 6.93
CA ARG A 126 1.82 6.10 7.60
C ARG A 126 1.42 7.53 7.90
N TYR A 127 0.18 7.87 7.64
CA TYR A 127 -0.44 9.13 8.03
C TYR A 127 -1.56 8.82 9.00
N ILE A 128 -1.58 9.50 10.15
CA ILE A 128 -2.68 9.46 11.09
C ILE A 128 -3.09 10.91 11.35
N PHE A 129 -4.33 11.24 11.00
CA PHE A 129 -4.87 12.57 11.10
C PHE A 129 -5.52 12.74 12.48
N LYS A 130 -4.94 13.59 13.32
CA LYS A 130 -5.40 13.79 14.70
C LYS A 130 -6.79 14.41 14.80
N GLN A 131 -7.24 15.08 13.74
CA GLN A 131 -8.51 15.79 13.70
C GLN A 131 -9.71 14.85 13.75
N ASP A 132 -9.62 13.71 13.06
CA ASP A 132 -10.73 12.75 12.90
C ASP A 132 -10.32 11.30 13.21
N GLY A 133 -9.06 11.06 13.56
CA GLY A 133 -8.53 9.72 13.83
C GLY A 133 -8.36 8.86 12.57
N SER A 134 -8.57 9.43 11.39
CA SER A 134 -8.40 8.70 10.13
C SER A 134 -6.93 8.40 9.84
N ALA A 135 -6.69 7.38 9.02
CA ALA A 135 -5.37 7.00 8.60
C ALA A 135 -5.28 6.66 7.14
N PHE A 136 -4.08 6.88 6.62
CA PHE A 136 -3.73 6.62 5.24
C PHE A 136 -2.31 6.08 5.16
N PHE A 137 -2.08 5.11 4.29
CA PHE A 137 -0.74 4.58 4.03
C PHE A 137 -0.38 4.88 2.58
N VAL A 138 0.87 5.29 2.35
CA VAL A 138 1.38 5.55 0.99
C VAL A 138 2.77 4.95 0.83
N ALA A 139 2.99 4.26 -0.28
CA ALA A 139 4.29 3.79 -0.72
C ALA A 139 4.53 4.16 -2.19
N LYS A 140 5.76 4.58 -2.52
CA LYS A 140 6.16 4.92 -3.89
C LYS A 140 7.23 3.94 -4.38
N PHE A 141 6.92 3.25 -5.47
CA PHE A 141 7.84 2.36 -6.17
C PHE A 141 8.38 3.04 -7.43
N ARG A 142 9.64 2.74 -7.74
CA ARG A 142 10.30 3.06 -9.01
C ARG A 142 10.60 1.73 -9.70
N LYS A 143 10.20 1.62 -10.97
CA LYS A 143 10.62 0.49 -11.83
C LYS A 143 12.01 0.79 -12.37
N ASN A 144 12.92 -0.17 -12.22
CA ASN A 144 14.30 -0.04 -12.65
C ASN A 144 14.48 -0.21 -14.16
#